data_AF-U5H4S7-F1
#
_entry.id   AF-U5H4S7-F1
#
_cell.length_a   1.000
_cell.length_b   1.000
_cell.length_c   1.000
_cell.angle_alpha   90.00
_cell.angle_beta   90.00
_cell.angle_gamma   90.00
#
_symmetry.space_group_name_H-M   'P 1'
#
loop_
_entity.id
_entity.type
_entity.pdbx_description
1 polymer ?
#
loop_
_entity_poly.entity_id
_entity_poly.type
_entity_poly.pdbx_seq_one_letter_code
_entity_poly.pdbx_strand_id
1 'polypeptide(L)'
;MSSTSTCASSSKRSISTTSPSSWERRSDSTLKTSPSTTTASSQRPDLRARSSREPRYNYVSNPFGDTPDPDASQYRLVTAKELASRRTPPRRVRMLARHFIDDCLYNPHYGYFSTQAVIFDPDRIGAEGGGGGGGVGSMAASPNGKVKQAVDEANARAEGFDFGSLKTTAQFEDEIARRYGEFEGLNTGATGAVRRGPGRQVWHTPTELFKPWYGRAIARFIVAEYKLNLYPYEDLIIYEIGAGNGTLMGDILDYIAMEEPEVYERTRYRIIEISERLQGLQKGRASGGDAKAAQGGPAKRKGHEDKVEVLGGSIFDFERVVPEPCFFLAMEVLDNFAHDVVRYSTKDHEPYQCIVSIDSAGDYTELYEPATDPLIRRYLTLRSRLPSHQRASPSLNRLMSASPVLRKLYSILPFVPNLTKPDFLPTKQLMLLDVLRNMFPAHRLLISDFSSLPDAIPGHNAPVVQTRYEGETVACTTYLVQPGFFDIFFPTDFHLLRDLYSLVMSPAHFSSPSRSSESTLASGSYFSPRRPLTLNASGGPGTVRGLSVVDHGEFLERWGETEMTTVGDGSNPMIDSYENAKFIC
;
A
#
# COMPACT_ATOMS: atom_id res chain seq x y z
N MET A 1 -64.84 8.95 16.13
CA MET A 1 -65.01 8.44 14.76
C MET A 1 -63.76 7.61 14.47
N SER A 2 -63.68 6.30 14.77
CA SER A 2 -64.70 5.23 14.80
C SER A 2 -65.08 4.77 13.37
N SER A 3 -65.03 3.49 12.97
CA SER A 3 -64.95 2.22 13.75
C SER A 3 -64.42 0.99 12.96
N THR A 4 -63.87 -0.01 13.69
CA THR A 4 -63.97 -1.50 13.49
C THR A 4 -63.46 -2.17 12.19
N SER A 5 -63.14 -3.47 12.12
CA SER A 5 -63.25 -4.64 13.06
C SER A 5 -62.02 -5.57 12.93
N THR A 6 -61.30 -6.01 13.99
CA THR A 6 -61.63 -7.12 14.95
C THR A 6 -61.70 -8.49 14.24
N CYS A 7 -61.01 -9.60 14.61
CA CYS A 7 -60.37 -10.08 15.86
C CYS A 7 -58.97 -10.73 15.56
N ALA A 8 -58.27 -11.66 16.27
CA ALA A 8 -58.51 -12.56 17.42
C ALA A 8 -57.18 -12.92 18.21
N SER A 9 -57.04 -14.17 18.72
CA SER A 9 -55.84 -14.77 19.39
C SER A 9 -55.73 -16.27 19.00
N SER A 10 -54.79 -17.16 19.41
CA SER A 10 -53.83 -17.29 20.55
C SER A 10 -52.49 -17.95 20.04
N SER A 11 -51.58 -18.68 20.72
CA SER A 11 -51.50 -19.47 21.99
C SER A 11 -50.02 -19.65 22.47
N LYS A 12 -49.67 -20.71 23.24
CA LYS A 12 -48.32 -20.91 23.88
C LYS A 12 -47.88 -22.40 24.06
N ARG A 13 -46.57 -22.59 24.38
CA ARG A 13 -45.79 -23.75 24.95
C ARG A 13 -44.84 -24.45 23.96
N SER A 14 -43.58 -24.89 24.21
CA SER A 14 -42.64 -25.02 25.37
C SER A 14 -42.45 -26.42 26.01
N ILE A 15 -41.17 -26.79 26.34
CA ILE A 15 -40.68 -27.93 27.20
C ILE A 15 -40.60 -29.32 26.48
N SER A 16 -39.65 -30.26 26.71
CA SER A 16 -38.19 -30.29 27.05
C SER A 16 -37.64 -31.74 27.03
N THR A 17 -36.29 -31.96 27.00
CA THR A 17 -35.53 -33.14 27.55
C THR A 17 -35.83 -34.57 26.97
N THR A 18 -35.02 -35.66 27.07
CA THR A 18 -33.71 -36.00 27.69
C THR A 18 -33.06 -37.22 26.98
N SER A 19 -31.77 -37.52 27.24
CA SER A 19 -31.06 -38.74 26.79
C SER A 19 -31.34 -39.99 27.65
N PRO A 20 -31.11 -41.21 27.12
CA PRO A 20 -30.08 -42.13 27.68
C PRO A 20 -29.44 -43.06 26.59
N SER A 21 -28.43 -43.92 26.76
CA SER A 21 -27.26 -44.10 27.64
C SER A 21 -26.59 -45.43 27.22
N SER A 22 -25.25 -45.48 27.20
CA SER A 22 -24.37 -46.64 26.93
C SER A 22 -24.73 -48.03 27.49
N TRP A 23 -24.34 -49.10 26.77
CA TRP A 23 -23.99 -50.43 27.34
C TRP A 23 -22.76 -51.01 26.62
N GLU A 24 -21.86 -51.67 27.36
CA GLU A 24 -20.60 -52.25 26.87
C GLU A 24 -20.68 -53.77 26.59
N ARG A 25 -19.70 -54.33 25.86
CA ARG A 25 -19.20 -55.70 26.13
C ARG A 25 -17.74 -55.91 25.66
N ARG A 26 -16.92 -56.52 26.52
CA ARG A 26 -15.54 -56.98 26.25
C ARG A 26 -15.50 -58.48 25.93
N SER A 27 -14.46 -58.94 25.22
CA SER A 27 -13.80 -60.24 25.43
C SER A 27 -12.45 -60.30 24.72
N ASP A 28 -11.39 -60.75 25.42
CA ASP A 28 -10.02 -60.88 24.91
C ASP A 28 -9.74 -62.17 24.11
N SER A 29 -8.74 -62.16 23.21
CA SER A 29 -7.80 -63.30 23.07
C SER A 29 -6.47 -62.97 22.36
N THR A 30 -5.38 -63.01 23.14
CA THR A 30 -4.03 -63.52 22.82
C THR A 30 -3.35 -63.27 21.44
N LEU A 31 -2.31 -62.42 21.48
CA LEU A 31 -0.93 -62.67 21.02
C LEU A 31 -0.65 -63.44 19.70
N LYS A 32 -0.02 -62.75 18.74
CA LYS A 32 1.07 -63.27 17.89
C LYS A 32 1.95 -62.14 17.35
N THR A 33 3.18 -62.46 16.93
CA THR A 33 4.26 -61.49 16.65
C THR A 33 4.79 -61.53 15.22
N SER A 34 5.08 -60.34 14.68
CA SER A 34 5.98 -60.07 13.53
C SER A 34 5.51 -60.50 12.12
N PRO A 35 6.03 -59.88 11.03
CA PRO A 35 6.69 -58.58 10.90
C PRO A 35 5.99 -57.61 9.90
N SER A 36 6.58 -56.42 9.74
CA SER A 36 6.17 -55.30 8.89
C SER A 36 5.96 -55.60 7.39
N THR A 37 4.86 -55.12 6.82
CA THR A 37 4.77 -54.66 5.41
C THR A 37 3.74 -53.55 5.29
N THR A 38 4.13 -52.29 5.51
CA THR A 38 3.26 -51.12 5.33
C THR A 38 3.27 -50.65 3.88
N THR A 39 2.15 -50.81 3.18
CA THR A 39 1.91 -50.18 1.88
C THR A 39 1.64 -48.68 2.06
N ALA A 40 2.40 -47.83 1.39
CA ALA A 40 2.29 -46.38 1.53
C ALA A 40 1.13 -45.82 0.68
N SER A 41 0.05 -45.37 1.33
CA SER A 41 -0.97 -44.54 0.68
C SER A 41 -0.54 -43.07 0.71
N SER A 42 -0.28 -42.47 -0.46
CA SER A 42 0.12 -41.06 -0.58
C SER A 42 -1.05 -40.11 -0.35
N GLN A 43 -1.35 -39.82 0.92
CA GLN A 43 -2.17 -38.66 1.27
C GLN A 43 -1.40 -37.38 0.93
N ARG A 44 -2.00 -36.50 0.12
CA ARG A 44 -1.47 -35.16 -0.15
C ARG A 44 -1.51 -34.34 1.16
N PRO A 45 -0.48 -33.53 1.47
CA PRO A 45 -0.51 -32.67 2.65
C PRO A 45 -1.58 -31.58 2.49
N ASP A 46 -2.37 -31.36 3.54
CA ASP A 46 -3.33 -30.24 3.60
C ASP A 46 -2.58 -28.93 3.82
N LEU A 47 -2.62 -28.05 2.83
CA LEU A 47 -1.86 -26.79 2.81
C LEU A 47 -2.40 -25.75 3.80
N ARG A 48 -3.63 -25.90 4.33
CA ARG A 48 -4.27 -24.89 5.20
C ARG A 48 -3.76 -24.86 6.64
N ALA A 49 -2.85 -25.74 7.04
CA ALA A 49 -2.41 -25.90 8.43
C ALA A 49 -1.07 -25.22 8.79
N ARG A 50 -0.36 -24.59 7.84
CA ARG A 50 1.09 -24.33 7.99
C ARG A 50 1.48 -22.99 8.66
N SER A 51 0.64 -21.95 8.65
CA SER A 51 1.04 -20.56 8.99
C SER A 51 1.33 -20.23 10.48
N SER A 52 1.45 -21.22 11.37
CA SER A 52 1.59 -20.99 12.82
C SER A 52 2.93 -21.39 13.44
N ARG A 53 3.93 -21.78 12.63
CA ARG A 53 5.18 -22.41 13.13
C ARG A 53 6.48 -22.04 12.42
N GLU A 54 6.50 -21.06 11.52
CA GLU A 54 7.76 -20.64 10.91
C GLU A 54 8.53 -19.68 11.86
N PRO A 55 9.85 -19.86 12.04
CA PRO A 55 10.61 -19.12 13.04
C PRO A 55 10.87 -17.70 12.57
N ARG A 56 10.08 -16.73 13.05
CA ARG A 56 10.38 -15.30 12.83
C ARG A 56 11.65 -14.91 13.57
N TYR A 57 12.53 -14.15 12.91
CA TYR A 57 13.85 -13.82 13.43
C TYR A 57 13.84 -12.53 14.25
N ASN A 58 14.65 -12.50 15.32
CA ASN A 58 14.97 -11.28 16.07
C ASN A 58 16.36 -10.80 15.64
N TYR A 59 16.46 -9.58 15.12
CA TYR A 59 17.72 -8.99 14.62
C TYR A 59 18.42 -8.06 15.63
N VAL A 60 17.86 -7.87 16.84
CA VAL A 60 18.53 -7.06 17.88
C VAL A 60 19.91 -7.65 18.17
N SER A 61 20.96 -6.83 18.08
CA SER A 61 22.36 -7.31 18.12
C SER A 61 22.76 -7.82 19.51
N ASN A 62 22.16 -7.25 20.57
CA ASN A 62 22.16 -7.83 21.91
C ASN A 62 20.73 -8.23 22.36
N PRO A 63 20.23 -9.43 22.01
CA PRO A 63 18.86 -9.86 22.32
C PRO A 63 18.64 -10.24 23.81
N PHE A 64 19.61 -9.96 24.67
CA PHE A 64 19.52 -10.12 26.14
C PHE A 64 19.75 -8.78 26.88
N GLY A 65 19.89 -7.67 26.14
CA GLY A 65 20.17 -6.33 26.64
C GLY A 65 18.93 -5.49 26.96
N ASP A 66 17.89 -6.08 27.57
CA ASP A 66 16.59 -5.42 27.81
C ASP A 66 16.66 -4.20 28.77
N THR A 67 17.81 -3.95 29.41
CA THR A 67 18.05 -2.74 30.21
C THR A 67 18.39 -1.55 29.29
N PRO A 68 17.57 -0.48 29.23
CA PRO A 68 17.92 0.70 28.47
C PRO A 68 19.22 1.32 28.98
N ASP A 69 20.03 1.85 28.06
CA ASP A 69 21.20 2.66 28.36
C ASP A 69 20.80 3.79 29.36
N PRO A 70 21.46 3.91 30.53
CA PRO A 70 21.09 4.92 31.53
C PRO A 70 21.20 6.36 30.98
N ASP A 71 22.10 6.59 30.01
CA ASP A 71 22.30 7.89 29.38
C ASP A 71 21.36 8.12 28.18
N ALA A 72 20.47 7.17 27.84
CA ALA A 72 19.48 7.31 26.75
C ALA A 72 18.60 8.56 26.90
N SER A 73 18.29 8.95 28.14
CA SER A 73 17.54 10.18 28.44
C SER A 73 18.27 11.47 28.04
N GLN A 74 19.61 11.44 27.97
CA GLN A 74 20.48 12.55 27.59
C GLN A 74 20.67 12.65 26.07
N TYR A 75 20.45 11.57 25.32
CA TYR A 75 20.66 11.52 23.87
C TYR A 75 19.75 12.50 23.12
N ARG A 76 20.31 13.17 22.10
CA ARG A 76 19.61 14.16 21.28
C ARG A 76 18.47 13.50 20.50
N LEU A 77 17.28 14.10 20.58
CA LEU A 77 16.17 13.79 19.68
C LEU A 77 16.51 14.31 18.27
N VAL A 78 16.37 13.46 17.25
CA VAL A 78 16.60 13.78 15.83
C VAL A 78 15.47 13.25 14.94
N THR A 79 15.35 13.83 13.76
CA THR A 79 14.39 13.49 12.71
C THR A 79 15.08 12.91 11.48
N ALA A 80 14.38 12.12 10.67
CA ALA A 80 14.92 11.58 9.41
C ALA A 80 15.46 12.68 8.47
N LYS A 81 14.81 13.86 8.42
CA LYS A 81 15.26 15.00 7.62
C LYS A 81 16.60 15.60 8.08
N GLU A 82 16.94 15.48 9.36
CA GLU A 82 18.29 15.83 9.89
C GLU A 82 19.34 14.74 9.64
N LEU A 83 18.92 13.51 9.30
CA LEU A 83 19.79 12.37 9.02
C LEU A 83 20.01 12.11 7.52
N ALA A 84 19.17 12.67 6.64
CA ALA A 84 19.25 12.46 5.19
C ALA A 84 20.60 12.82 4.53
N SER A 85 21.44 13.64 5.17
CA SER A 85 22.81 13.96 4.71
C SER A 85 23.91 13.07 5.34
N ARG A 86 23.56 12.16 6.26
CA ARG A 86 24.51 11.23 6.88
C ARG A 86 24.69 9.98 6.05
N ARG A 87 25.94 9.55 5.90
CA ARG A 87 26.32 8.36 5.12
C ARG A 87 26.34 7.05 5.92
N THR A 88 26.02 7.11 7.21
CA THR A 88 26.02 5.97 8.14
C THR A 88 24.92 6.15 9.18
N PRO A 89 24.26 5.07 9.63
CA PRO A 89 23.28 5.13 10.72
C PRO A 89 23.78 5.89 11.95
N PRO A 90 22.92 6.67 12.64
CA PRO A 90 23.29 7.42 13.82
C PRO A 90 23.55 6.50 15.04
N ARG A 91 24.18 7.07 16.06
CA ARG A 91 24.41 6.48 17.40
C ARG A 91 24.28 7.58 18.45
N ARG A 92 23.95 7.22 19.69
CA ARG A 92 23.69 8.15 20.81
C ARG A 92 22.63 9.22 20.46
N VAL A 93 21.53 8.76 19.88
CA VAL A 93 20.36 9.60 19.51
C VAL A 93 19.05 8.98 19.97
N ARG A 94 18.01 9.79 19.99
CA ARG A 94 16.61 9.37 20.10
C ARG A 94 15.84 9.80 18.87
N MET A 95 14.80 9.06 18.50
CA MET A 95 13.95 9.34 17.33
C MET A 95 12.50 8.95 17.66
N LEU A 96 11.50 9.70 17.20
CA LEU A 96 10.13 9.18 17.15
C LEU A 96 10.09 7.95 16.22
N ALA A 97 9.25 6.97 16.51
CA ALA A 97 9.16 5.74 15.72
C ALA A 97 8.96 6.01 14.21
N ARG A 98 8.15 7.00 13.82
CA ARG A 98 8.02 7.40 12.40
C ARG A 98 9.36 7.78 11.79
N HIS A 99 10.22 8.50 12.51
CA HIS A 99 11.48 9.01 11.96
C HIS A 99 12.54 7.93 11.90
N PHE A 100 12.51 6.96 12.81
CA PHE A 100 13.36 5.78 12.73
C PHE A 100 13.03 4.95 11.48
N ILE A 101 11.74 4.64 11.27
CA ILE A 101 11.27 3.87 10.10
C ILE A 101 11.53 4.64 8.79
N ASP A 102 11.28 5.95 8.76
CA ASP A 102 11.53 6.83 7.60
C ASP A 102 13.02 6.89 7.22
N ASP A 103 13.93 6.85 8.20
CA ASP A 103 15.38 6.78 7.96
C ASP A 103 15.84 5.36 7.55
N CYS A 104 15.25 4.29 8.11
CA CYS A 104 15.47 2.91 7.69
C CYS A 104 15.11 2.66 6.22
N LEU A 105 14.03 3.28 5.73
CA LEU A 105 13.50 3.12 4.37
C LEU A 105 14.14 4.09 3.36
N TYR A 106 14.09 5.39 3.66
CA TYR A 106 14.28 6.46 2.66
C TYR A 106 15.58 7.26 2.77
N ASN A 107 16.49 6.92 3.70
CA ASN A 107 17.78 7.62 3.77
C ASN A 107 18.57 7.49 2.43
N PRO A 108 19.01 8.58 1.78
CA PRO A 108 19.67 8.54 0.47
C PRO A 108 21.00 7.78 0.40
N HIS A 109 21.58 7.39 1.54
CA HIS A 109 22.89 6.77 1.63
C HIS A 109 22.88 5.36 2.22
N TYR A 110 21.92 5.05 3.09
CA TYR A 110 21.80 3.74 3.71
C TYR A 110 20.35 3.26 3.91
N GLY A 111 19.35 3.97 3.40
CA GLY A 111 17.95 3.54 3.44
C GLY A 111 17.70 2.37 2.49
N TYR A 112 16.76 1.51 2.82
CA TYR A 112 16.42 0.30 2.07
C TYR A 112 16.19 0.53 0.57
N PHE A 113 15.44 1.59 0.21
CA PHE A 113 15.16 1.93 -1.20
C PHE A 113 16.39 2.46 -1.96
N SER A 114 17.41 2.93 -1.23
CA SER A 114 18.69 3.39 -1.77
C SER A 114 19.69 2.23 -1.97
N THR A 115 19.54 1.12 -1.23
CA THR A 115 20.53 0.03 -1.18
C THR A 115 20.08 -1.29 -1.81
N GLN A 116 18.84 -1.74 -1.58
CA GLN A 116 18.39 -3.10 -1.95
C GLN A 116 17.31 -3.14 -3.03
N ALA A 117 16.42 -2.15 -3.08
CA ALA A 117 15.18 -2.25 -3.83
C ALA A 117 15.38 -2.22 -5.36
N VAL A 118 14.98 -3.32 -6.02
CA VAL A 118 14.84 -3.40 -7.48
C VAL A 118 13.40 -3.79 -7.80
N ILE A 119 12.76 -3.02 -8.67
CA ILE A 119 11.40 -3.31 -9.16
C ILE A 119 11.52 -4.31 -10.31
N PHE A 120 10.72 -5.37 -10.25
CA PHE A 120 10.59 -6.38 -11.29
C PHE A 120 10.13 -5.77 -12.61
N ASP A 121 10.54 -6.38 -13.71
CA ASP A 121 10.13 -5.97 -15.04
C ASP A 121 10.20 -7.22 -15.94
N PRO A 122 9.05 -7.89 -16.21
CA PRO A 122 9.03 -9.23 -16.79
C PRO A 122 9.61 -9.30 -18.21
N ASP A 123 9.75 -8.16 -18.89
CA ASP A 123 10.21 -8.07 -20.28
C ASP A 123 11.73 -8.05 -20.40
N ARG A 124 12.44 -7.75 -19.30
CA ARG A 124 13.92 -7.71 -19.31
C ARG A 124 14.56 -9.07 -19.57
N ILE A 125 13.77 -10.14 -19.52
CA ILE A 125 14.22 -11.54 -19.53
C ILE A 125 13.95 -12.21 -20.88
N GLY A 126 12.77 -11.98 -21.48
CA GLY A 126 12.39 -12.61 -22.75
C GLY A 126 13.30 -12.27 -23.94
N ALA A 127 13.97 -11.11 -23.88
CA ALA A 127 14.80 -10.58 -24.97
C ALA A 127 16.04 -11.42 -25.34
N GLU A 128 16.50 -12.35 -24.49
CA GLU A 128 17.76 -13.08 -24.70
C GLU A 128 17.57 -14.53 -25.19
N GLY A 129 16.32 -15.03 -25.26
CA GLY A 129 16.02 -16.39 -25.73
C GLY A 129 15.81 -16.55 -27.25
N GLY A 130 15.62 -15.46 -28.01
CA GLY A 130 15.13 -15.49 -29.40
C GLY A 130 16.15 -15.84 -30.51
N GLY A 131 17.35 -16.32 -30.16
CA GLY A 131 18.49 -16.43 -31.09
C GLY A 131 18.51 -17.69 -31.99
N GLY A 132 17.51 -17.92 -32.86
CA GLY A 132 17.52 -19.13 -33.70
C GLY A 132 16.65 -19.14 -34.96
N GLY A 133 17.30 -19.14 -36.13
CA GLY A 133 16.76 -19.69 -37.40
C GLY A 133 15.75 -18.82 -38.16
N GLY A 134 16.21 -18.06 -39.16
CA GLY A 134 15.34 -17.30 -40.06
C GLY A 134 14.71 -18.15 -41.19
N GLY A 135 13.47 -17.83 -41.56
CA GLY A 135 12.79 -18.38 -42.74
C GLY A 135 11.78 -17.37 -43.30
N VAL A 136 12.00 -16.86 -44.52
CA VAL A 136 11.17 -15.81 -45.12
C VAL A 136 9.99 -16.42 -45.88
N GLY A 137 8.77 -16.09 -45.47
CA GLY A 137 7.51 -16.41 -46.16
C GLY A 137 6.73 -15.14 -46.53
N SER A 138 6.09 -15.12 -47.71
CA SER A 138 5.56 -13.89 -48.32
C SER A 138 4.04 -13.84 -48.41
N MET A 139 3.46 -12.72 -47.92
CA MET A 139 2.18 -12.09 -48.27
C MET A 139 0.88 -12.91 -48.38
N ALA A 140 -0.13 -12.47 -47.61
CA ALA A 140 -1.42 -12.03 -48.18
C ALA A 140 -2.14 -11.09 -47.18
N ALA A 141 -2.82 -10.05 -47.66
CA ALA A 141 -3.60 -9.12 -46.83
C ALA A 141 -5.11 -9.25 -47.14
N SER A 142 -5.97 -9.02 -46.14
CA SER A 142 -7.44 -9.10 -46.27
C SER A 142 -8.14 -7.91 -45.62
N PRO A 143 -9.09 -7.22 -46.30
CA PRO A 143 -9.55 -5.89 -45.88
C PRO A 143 -10.79 -5.94 -44.96
N ASN A 144 -10.63 -6.27 -43.68
CA ASN A 144 -11.65 -5.98 -42.66
C ASN A 144 -11.10 -5.78 -41.23
N GLY A 145 -9.81 -5.44 -41.11
CA GLY A 145 -9.05 -5.66 -39.87
C GLY A 145 -9.11 -4.58 -38.78
N LYS A 146 -9.65 -3.37 -39.00
CA LYS A 146 -9.23 -2.17 -38.22
C LYS A 146 -9.25 -2.27 -36.69
N VAL A 147 -10.23 -2.92 -36.05
CA VAL A 147 -10.22 -3.13 -34.58
C VAL A 147 -9.28 -4.27 -34.21
N LYS A 148 -9.42 -5.43 -34.89
CA LYS A 148 -8.61 -6.61 -34.58
C LYS A 148 -7.11 -6.39 -34.84
N GLN A 149 -6.75 -5.60 -35.85
CA GLN A 149 -5.37 -5.27 -36.19
C GLN A 149 -4.71 -4.40 -35.11
N ALA A 150 -5.44 -3.49 -34.45
CA ALA A 150 -4.88 -2.72 -33.34
C ALA A 150 -4.62 -3.61 -32.11
N VAL A 151 -5.52 -4.56 -31.83
CA VAL A 151 -5.34 -5.59 -30.78
C VAL A 151 -4.22 -6.57 -31.14
N ASP A 152 -4.16 -7.04 -32.40
CA ASP A 152 -3.13 -7.93 -32.90
C ASP A 152 -1.74 -7.22 -32.97
N GLU A 153 -1.68 -5.90 -33.23
CA GLU A 153 -0.43 -5.12 -33.22
C GLU A 153 0.06 -4.79 -31.80
N ALA A 154 -0.85 -4.67 -30.83
CA ALA A 154 -0.50 -4.64 -29.41
C ALA A 154 0.02 -6.02 -28.93
N ASN A 155 -0.71 -7.09 -29.26
CA ASN A 155 -0.34 -8.47 -28.89
C ASN A 155 0.95 -8.95 -29.58
N ALA A 156 1.22 -8.55 -30.83
CA ALA A 156 2.44 -8.90 -31.56
C ALA A 156 3.72 -8.22 -31.03
N ARG A 157 3.62 -7.45 -29.94
CA ARG A 157 4.74 -6.79 -29.24
C ARG A 157 4.63 -6.90 -27.71
N ALA A 158 3.88 -7.88 -27.19
CA ALA A 158 3.43 -7.92 -25.80
C ALA A 158 4.54 -7.70 -24.75
N GLU A 159 4.57 -6.50 -24.17
CA GLU A 159 5.13 -6.23 -22.84
C GLU A 159 4.20 -6.91 -21.80
N GLY A 160 4.73 -7.77 -20.93
CA GLY A 160 3.98 -8.51 -19.90
C GLY A 160 3.98 -10.05 -20.08
N PHE A 161 2.80 -10.64 -19.95
CA PHE A 161 2.56 -12.10 -20.01
C PHE A 161 1.45 -12.43 -21.01
N ASP A 162 1.60 -13.54 -21.75
CA ASP A 162 0.53 -14.08 -22.60
C ASP A 162 -0.43 -14.94 -21.76
N PHE A 163 -1.41 -14.29 -21.12
CA PHE A 163 -2.43 -14.96 -20.30
C PHE A 163 -3.23 -16.01 -21.08
N GLY A 164 -3.45 -15.80 -22.39
CA GLY A 164 -4.17 -16.74 -23.25
C GLY A 164 -3.43 -18.05 -23.50
N SER A 165 -2.11 -18.07 -23.33
CA SER A 165 -1.30 -19.30 -23.39
C SER A 165 -1.36 -20.15 -22.11
N LEU A 166 -1.70 -19.54 -20.98
CA LEU A 166 -1.68 -20.15 -19.65
C LEU A 166 -2.99 -20.89 -19.38
N LYS A 167 -2.91 -22.07 -18.75
CA LYS A 167 -4.11 -22.91 -18.52
C LYS A 167 -4.78 -22.67 -17.19
N THR A 168 -4.06 -22.20 -16.18
CA THR A 168 -4.55 -21.98 -14.81
C THR A 168 -3.74 -20.88 -14.14
N THR A 169 -4.29 -20.26 -13.09
CA THR A 169 -3.56 -19.24 -12.30
C THR A 169 -2.27 -19.80 -11.67
N ALA A 170 -2.24 -21.09 -11.30
CA ALA A 170 -1.00 -21.73 -10.83
C ALA A 170 0.12 -21.75 -11.91
N GLN A 171 -0.22 -21.82 -13.21
CA GLN A 171 0.79 -21.70 -14.27
C GLN A 171 1.30 -20.27 -14.46
N PHE A 172 0.50 -19.26 -14.10
CA PHE A 172 0.94 -17.87 -14.04
C PHE A 172 1.90 -17.66 -12.85
N GLU A 173 1.59 -18.22 -11.68
CA GLU A 173 2.47 -18.24 -10.51
C GLU A 173 3.81 -18.95 -10.79
N ASP A 174 3.79 -20.12 -11.46
CA ASP A 174 4.99 -20.85 -11.90
C ASP A 174 5.85 -20.01 -12.87
N GLU A 175 5.23 -19.32 -13.84
CA GLU A 175 5.91 -18.48 -14.83
C GLU A 175 6.47 -17.17 -14.22
N ILE A 176 5.77 -16.58 -13.23
CA ILE A 176 6.33 -15.51 -12.39
C ILE A 176 7.57 -16.05 -11.67
N ALA A 177 7.46 -17.19 -10.96
CA ALA A 177 8.57 -17.76 -10.19
C ALA A 177 9.78 -18.08 -11.08
N ARG A 178 9.56 -18.59 -12.30
CA ARG A 178 10.61 -18.83 -13.30
C ARG A 178 11.31 -17.52 -13.71
N ARG A 179 10.55 -16.49 -14.08
CA ARG A 179 11.10 -15.17 -14.43
C ARG A 179 11.82 -14.54 -13.23
N TYR A 180 11.32 -14.69 -12.02
CA TYR A 180 12.00 -14.25 -10.80
C TYR A 180 13.37 -14.92 -10.62
N GLY A 181 13.45 -16.24 -10.75
CA GLY A 181 14.72 -16.98 -10.68
C GLY A 181 15.73 -16.61 -11.77
N GLU A 182 15.26 -16.16 -12.94
CA GLU A 182 16.12 -15.62 -14.00
C GLU A 182 16.57 -14.18 -13.72
N PHE A 183 15.68 -13.32 -13.20
CA PHE A 183 15.99 -11.93 -12.83
C PHE A 183 16.98 -11.83 -11.65
N GLU A 184 16.84 -12.73 -10.67
CA GLU A 184 17.76 -12.86 -9.53
C GLU A 184 19.06 -13.59 -9.91
N GLY A 185 19.15 -14.14 -11.13
CA GLY A 185 20.33 -14.83 -11.67
C GLY A 185 20.49 -16.29 -11.22
N LEU A 186 19.59 -16.80 -10.39
CA LEU A 186 19.61 -18.14 -9.79
C LEU A 186 19.61 -19.27 -10.84
N ASN A 187 18.94 -19.05 -11.98
CA ASN A 187 18.86 -20.03 -13.07
C ASN A 187 20.08 -19.99 -14.03
N THR A 188 21.01 -19.03 -13.88
CA THR A 188 22.23 -19.03 -14.70
C THR A 188 23.23 -20.05 -14.15
N GLY A 189 23.59 -21.04 -14.96
CA GLY A 189 24.44 -22.19 -14.56
C GLY A 189 25.91 -21.86 -14.23
N ALA A 190 26.23 -20.61 -13.91
CA ALA A 190 27.52 -20.22 -13.38
C ALA A 190 27.66 -20.72 -11.93
N THR A 191 28.68 -21.53 -11.65
CA THR A 191 29.02 -22.03 -10.31
C THR A 191 29.66 -20.95 -9.41
N GLY A 192 29.09 -19.73 -9.44
CA GLY A 192 29.64 -18.49 -8.92
C GLY A 192 29.03 -18.01 -7.60
N ALA A 193 28.77 -18.93 -6.67
CA ALA A 193 28.30 -18.70 -5.30
C ALA A 193 27.00 -17.89 -5.11
N VAL A 194 25.98 -18.53 -4.52
CA VAL A 194 24.91 -17.82 -3.79
C VAL A 194 25.60 -16.88 -2.79
N ARG A 195 25.40 -15.58 -2.96
CA ARG A 195 26.21 -14.55 -2.29
C ARG A 195 25.77 -14.40 -0.83
N ARG A 196 26.28 -15.28 0.04
CA ARG A 196 26.00 -15.34 1.48
C ARG A 196 25.85 -13.95 2.10
N GLY A 197 24.66 -13.67 2.60
CA GLY A 197 24.24 -12.36 3.06
C GLY A 197 22.79 -12.05 2.65
N PRO A 198 22.31 -10.83 2.95
CA PRO A 198 21.02 -10.37 2.47
C PRO A 198 21.05 -10.23 0.94
N GLY A 199 20.01 -10.76 0.29
CA GLY A 199 19.81 -10.67 -1.15
C GLY A 199 19.23 -9.32 -1.58
N ARG A 200 19.21 -9.05 -2.89
CA ARG A 200 18.37 -7.99 -3.44
C ARG A 200 16.92 -8.41 -3.32
N GLN A 201 16.05 -7.53 -2.82
CA GLN A 201 14.62 -7.74 -2.93
C GLN A 201 14.17 -7.34 -4.35
N VAL A 202 13.47 -8.24 -5.01
CA VAL A 202 12.81 -7.97 -6.29
C VAL A 202 11.31 -7.82 -6.04
N TRP A 203 10.79 -6.64 -6.36
CA TRP A 203 9.43 -6.20 -6.04
C TRP A 203 8.47 -6.38 -7.23
N HIS A 204 7.34 -7.08 -7.03
CA HIS A 204 6.26 -7.15 -8.03
C HIS A 204 5.03 -6.37 -7.58
N THR A 205 4.47 -5.64 -8.53
CA THR A 205 3.25 -4.85 -8.39
C THR A 205 2.22 -5.34 -9.42
N PRO A 206 0.90 -5.19 -9.23
CA PRO A 206 -0.09 -5.43 -10.28
C PRO A 206 0.23 -4.68 -11.56
N THR A 207 0.78 -3.47 -11.43
CA THR A 207 1.25 -2.63 -12.53
C THR A 207 2.31 -3.33 -13.40
N GLU A 208 3.29 -4.03 -12.82
CA GLU A 208 4.33 -4.73 -13.60
C GLU A 208 3.94 -6.16 -14.00
N LEU A 209 3.04 -6.81 -13.24
CA LEU A 209 2.58 -8.18 -13.52
C LEU A 209 1.47 -8.27 -14.57
N PHE A 210 0.57 -7.28 -14.60
CA PHE A 210 -0.63 -7.28 -15.44
C PHE A 210 -0.66 -6.15 -16.46
N LYS A 211 0.51 -5.57 -16.81
CA LYS A 211 0.63 -4.65 -17.94
C LYS A 211 0.23 -5.32 -19.27
N PRO A 212 -0.36 -4.56 -20.21
CA PRO A 212 -0.85 -3.19 -20.06
C PRO A 212 -2.24 -3.11 -19.37
N TRP A 213 -2.88 -4.25 -19.08
CA TRP A 213 -4.30 -4.35 -18.70
C TRP A 213 -4.66 -3.67 -17.39
N TYR A 214 -3.80 -3.70 -16.37
CA TYR A 214 -4.04 -2.99 -15.11
C TYR A 214 -3.97 -1.47 -15.29
N GLY A 215 -2.97 -0.98 -16.03
CA GLY A 215 -2.86 0.45 -16.35
C GLY A 215 -3.98 0.93 -17.28
N ARG A 216 -4.43 0.11 -18.23
CA ARG A 216 -5.64 0.36 -19.05
C ARG A 216 -6.91 0.45 -18.19
N ALA A 217 -7.05 -0.37 -17.15
CA ALA A 217 -8.18 -0.28 -16.23
C ALA A 217 -8.22 1.07 -15.49
N ILE A 218 -7.07 1.50 -14.97
CA ILE A 218 -6.91 2.82 -14.34
C ILE A 218 -7.17 3.95 -15.34
N ALA A 219 -6.68 3.83 -16.58
CA ALA A 219 -6.90 4.79 -17.65
C ALA A 219 -8.39 4.94 -18.00
N ARG A 220 -9.13 3.82 -18.11
CA ARG A 220 -10.58 3.81 -18.39
C ARG A 220 -11.38 4.53 -17.30
N PHE A 221 -11.05 4.31 -16.03
CA PHE A 221 -11.64 5.05 -14.91
C PHE A 221 -11.33 6.57 -15.01
N ILE A 222 -10.07 6.94 -15.20
CA ILE A 222 -9.64 8.36 -15.28
C ILE A 222 -10.32 9.08 -16.45
N VAL A 223 -10.36 8.46 -17.64
CA VAL A 223 -11.03 9.02 -18.83
C VAL A 223 -12.52 9.21 -18.58
N ALA A 224 -13.21 8.22 -18.00
CA ALA A 224 -14.64 8.33 -17.72
C ALA A 224 -14.94 9.48 -16.73
N GLU A 225 -14.19 9.56 -15.63
CA GLU A 225 -14.36 10.63 -14.64
C GLU A 225 -13.98 12.01 -15.19
N TYR A 226 -12.94 12.10 -16.02
CA TYR A 226 -12.58 13.33 -16.73
C TYR A 226 -13.69 13.78 -17.69
N LYS A 227 -14.21 12.87 -18.52
CA LYS A 227 -15.30 13.15 -19.47
C LYS A 227 -16.60 13.55 -18.79
N LEU A 228 -16.92 12.96 -17.64
CA LEU A 228 -18.15 13.25 -16.88
C LEU A 228 -18.11 14.59 -16.12
N ASN A 229 -16.92 15.12 -15.81
CA ASN A 229 -16.80 16.21 -14.84
C ASN A 229 -15.94 17.42 -15.28
N LEU A 230 -15.09 17.30 -16.30
CA LEU A 230 -14.06 18.29 -16.65
C LEU A 230 -13.98 18.59 -18.16
N TYR A 231 -14.16 17.58 -19.01
CA TYR A 231 -14.16 17.75 -20.47
C TYR A 231 -15.36 18.59 -20.96
N PRO A 232 -15.21 19.44 -22.01
CA PRO A 232 -14.00 19.84 -22.71
C PRO A 232 -13.45 21.19 -22.19
N TYR A 233 -13.66 21.53 -20.92
CA TYR A 233 -13.30 22.86 -20.40
C TYR A 233 -11.87 22.86 -19.84
N GLU A 234 -11.58 21.96 -18.91
CA GLU A 234 -10.26 21.79 -18.29
C GLU A 234 -9.41 20.76 -19.05
N ASP A 235 -8.09 20.79 -18.84
CA ASP A 235 -7.13 19.79 -19.38
C ASP A 235 -7.02 18.56 -18.45
N LEU A 236 -6.64 17.40 -19.00
CA LEU A 236 -6.45 16.18 -18.21
C LEU A 236 -5.08 16.18 -17.53
N ILE A 237 -5.00 16.80 -16.35
CA ILE A 237 -3.78 16.80 -15.52
C ILE A 237 -3.79 15.58 -14.61
N ILE A 238 -2.73 14.77 -14.67
CA ILE A 238 -2.49 13.60 -13.81
C ILE A 238 -1.18 13.82 -13.04
N TYR A 239 -1.22 13.66 -11.72
CA TYR A 239 -0.03 13.52 -10.87
C TYR A 239 0.06 12.07 -10.36
N GLU A 240 1.25 11.51 -10.30
CA GLU A 240 1.55 10.18 -9.74
C GLU A 240 2.73 10.32 -8.77
N ILE A 241 2.57 9.86 -7.53
CA ILE A 241 3.69 9.76 -6.58
C ILE A 241 4.31 8.36 -6.67
N GLY A 242 5.64 8.27 -6.72
CA GLY A 242 6.36 6.99 -6.61
C GLY A 242 6.14 6.01 -7.78
N ALA A 243 6.08 6.50 -9.02
CA ALA A 243 5.71 5.76 -10.25
C ALA A 243 6.56 4.51 -10.63
N GLY A 244 7.48 4.06 -9.77
CA GLY A 244 8.31 2.87 -10.02
C GLY A 244 9.17 2.99 -11.28
N ASN A 245 9.14 1.98 -12.17
CA ASN A 245 9.77 2.06 -13.49
C ASN A 245 9.00 2.97 -14.49
N GLY A 246 7.89 3.59 -14.09
CA GLY A 246 7.01 4.40 -14.95
C GLY A 246 6.08 3.57 -15.85
N THR A 247 5.81 2.30 -15.51
CA THR A 247 4.95 1.41 -16.32
C THR A 247 3.51 1.95 -16.40
N LEU A 248 2.90 2.31 -15.27
CA LEU A 248 1.53 2.86 -15.22
C LEU A 248 1.36 4.13 -16.07
N MET A 249 2.34 5.04 -16.00
CA MET A 249 2.39 6.24 -16.85
C MET A 249 2.40 5.89 -18.35
N GLY A 250 3.14 4.85 -18.75
CA GLY A 250 3.12 4.34 -20.12
C GLY A 250 1.75 3.81 -20.52
N ASP A 251 1.26 2.81 -19.80
CA ASP A 251 -0.04 2.15 -20.06
C ASP A 251 -1.20 3.15 -20.16
N ILE A 252 -1.26 4.14 -19.26
CA ILE A 252 -2.29 5.19 -19.26
C ILE A 252 -2.16 6.08 -20.51
N LEU A 253 -0.96 6.58 -20.81
CA LEU A 253 -0.77 7.51 -21.93
C LEU A 253 -0.92 6.82 -23.28
N ASP A 254 -0.55 5.56 -23.40
CA ASP A 254 -0.79 4.73 -24.58
C ASP A 254 -2.28 4.43 -24.78
N TYR A 255 -3.01 4.06 -23.72
CA TYR A 255 -4.46 3.86 -23.79
C TYR A 255 -5.18 5.11 -24.29
N ILE A 256 -4.87 6.28 -23.68
CA ILE A 256 -5.50 7.54 -24.05
C ILE A 256 -5.07 7.98 -25.46
N ALA A 257 -3.82 7.73 -25.88
CA ALA A 257 -3.37 8.03 -27.24
C ALA A 257 -4.06 7.17 -28.32
N MET A 258 -4.39 5.92 -28.00
CA MET A 258 -5.00 4.95 -28.92
C MET A 258 -6.52 5.12 -29.04
N GLU A 259 -7.23 5.16 -27.91
CA GLU A 259 -8.69 5.17 -27.88
C GLU A 259 -9.29 6.60 -27.84
N GLU A 260 -8.54 7.59 -27.34
CA GLU A 260 -9.07 8.89 -26.91
C GLU A 260 -8.20 10.09 -27.36
N PRO A 261 -7.90 10.24 -28.67
CA PRO A 261 -6.90 11.20 -29.15
C PRO A 261 -7.19 12.67 -28.80
N GLU A 262 -8.46 13.10 -28.80
CA GLU A 262 -8.85 14.45 -28.36
C GLU A 262 -8.54 14.71 -26.88
N VAL A 263 -8.58 13.66 -26.05
CA VAL A 263 -8.17 13.72 -24.65
C VAL A 263 -6.64 13.73 -24.57
N TYR A 264 -5.95 12.88 -25.34
CA TYR A 264 -4.48 12.78 -25.36
C TYR A 264 -3.77 14.11 -25.69
N GLU A 265 -4.31 14.90 -26.63
CA GLU A 265 -3.77 16.24 -26.93
C GLU A 265 -3.71 17.13 -25.67
N ARG A 266 -4.73 17.01 -24.82
CA ARG A 266 -4.95 17.78 -23.59
C ARG A 266 -4.44 17.10 -22.31
N THR A 267 -3.93 15.87 -22.39
CA THR A 267 -3.35 15.17 -21.24
C THR A 267 -1.99 15.73 -20.85
N ARG A 268 -1.71 15.89 -19.56
CA ARG A 268 -0.38 16.21 -19.00
C ARG A 268 -0.14 15.32 -17.79
N TYR A 269 0.96 14.57 -17.80
CA TYR A 269 1.30 13.58 -16.80
C TYR A 269 2.50 14.05 -15.97
N ARG A 270 2.44 13.90 -14.65
CA ARG A 270 3.45 14.45 -13.74
C ARG A 270 3.85 13.43 -12.69
N ILE A 271 5.08 12.95 -12.74
CA ILE A 271 5.60 12.01 -11.74
C ILE A 271 6.32 12.80 -10.65
N ILE A 272 6.06 12.49 -9.38
CA ILE A 272 6.80 13.01 -8.22
C ILE A 272 7.61 11.85 -7.64
N GLU A 273 8.94 11.95 -7.74
CA GLU A 273 9.86 10.84 -7.48
C GLU A 273 11.09 11.29 -6.68
N ILE A 274 11.36 10.63 -5.57
CA ILE A 274 12.50 10.93 -4.68
C ILE A 274 13.81 10.32 -5.21
N SER A 275 13.75 9.20 -5.92
CA SER A 275 14.92 8.45 -6.40
C SER A 275 15.38 8.94 -7.77
N GLU A 276 16.54 9.61 -7.83
CA GLU A 276 17.19 10.02 -9.09
C GLU A 276 17.35 8.86 -10.10
N ARG A 277 17.56 7.64 -9.59
CA ARG A 277 17.63 6.40 -10.39
C ARG A 277 16.30 6.12 -11.10
N LEU A 278 15.18 6.23 -10.38
CA LEU A 278 13.84 5.99 -10.95
C LEU A 278 13.44 7.13 -11.89
N GLN A 279 13.74 8.40 -11.54
CA GLN A 279 13.53 9.54 -12.43
C GLN A 279 14.19 9.34 -13.81
N GLY A 280 15.39 8.75 -13.85
CA GLY A 280 16.09 8.41 -15.10
C GLY A 280 15.35 7.36 -15.94
N LEU A 281 14.84 6.30 -15.31
CA LEU A 281 14.06 5.25 -15.97
C LEU A 281 12.71 5.77 -16.49
N GLN A 282 12.00 6.54 -15.66
CA GLN A 282 10.71 7.16 -15.98
C GLN A 282 10.82 8.11 -17.19
N LYS A 283 11.88 8.93 -17.24
CA LYS A 283 12.21 9.78 -18.40
C LYS A 283 12.55 8.94 -19.64
N GLY A 284 13.32 7.85 -19.49
CA GLY A 284 13.66 6.94 -20.58
C GLY A 284 12.43 6.32 -21.25
N ARG A 285 11.50 5.79 -20.44
CA ARG A 285 10.21 5.23 -20.88
C ARG A 285 9.33 6.29 -21.54
N ALA A 286 9.24 7.49 -20.96
CA ALA A 286 8.52 8.61 -21.56
C ALA A 286 9.06 8.99 -22.96
N SER A 287 10.37 8.88 -23.20
CA SER A 287 11.01 9.08 -24.51
C SER A 287 10.88 7.88 -25.49
N GLY A 288 9.89 7.00 -25.28
CA GLY A 288 9.55 5.92 -26.22
C GLY A 288 10.63 4.86 -26.38
N GLY A 289 11.44 4.66 -25.34
CA GLY A 289 12.40 3.58 -25.24
C GLY A 289 12.13 2.73 -24.00
N ASP A 290 11.99 1.43 -24.21
CA ASP A 290 12.02 0.41 -23.15
C ASP A 290 13.28 0.56 -22.29
N ALA A 291 13.26 0.03 -21.06
CA ALA A 291 14.32 0.24 -20.07
C ALA A 291 15.72 -0.29 -20.49
N LYS A 292 15.84 -0.98 -21.64
CA LYS A 292 17.10 -1.40 -22.28
C LYS A 292 17.58 -0.47 -23.42
N ALA A 293 16.81 0.55 -23.84
CA ALA A 293 17.01 1.33 -25.07
C ALA A 293 18.22 2.31 -25.08
N ALA A 294 19.22 2.09 -24.23
CA ALA A 294 20.52 2.77 -24.28
C ALA A 294 21.43 2.26 -25.42
N GLN A 295 21.11 1.13 -26.06
CA GLN A 295 21.91 0.54 -27.15
C GLN A 295 21.06 0.01 -28.33
N GLY A 296 20.94 0.81 -29.39
CA GLY A 296 20.94 0.31 -30.78
C GLY A 296 19.72 -0.40 -31.36
N GLY A 297 18.58 -0.50 -30.66
CA GLY A 297 17.35 -1.12 -31.19
C GLY A 297 16.69 -0.35 -32.35
N PRO A 298 16.01 -1.02 -33.29
CA PRO A 298 15.35 -0.38 -34.43
C PRO A 298 14.03 0.31 -34.05
N ALA A 299 13.78 1.48 -34.65
CA ALA A 299 12.50 2.20 -34.65
C ALA A 299 11.79 2.33 -33.28
N LYS A 300 12.31 3.24 -32.43
CA LYS A 300 11.63 3.72 -31.21
C LYS A 300 10.14 4.01 -31.44
N ARG A 301 9.31 3.68 -30.44
CA ARG A 301 7.94 4.20 -30.32
C ARG A 301 8.01 5.73 -30.27
N LYS A 302 7.02 6.45 -30.81
CA LYS A 302 6.90 7.88 -30.51
C LYS A 302 6.50 7.99 -29.04
N GLY A 303 7.44 8.40 -28.19
CA GLY A 303 7.21 8.57 -26.76
C GLY A 303 6.23 9.70 -26.44
N HIS A 304 5.79 9.71 -25.17
CA HIS A 304 4.97 10.75 -24.56
C HIS A 304 5.82 11.86 -23.91
N GLU A 305 7.04 12.09 -24.38
CA GLU A 305 7.95 13.12 -23.85
C GLU A 305 7.39 14.56 -23.98
N ASP A 306 6.41 14.79 -24.85
CA ASP A 306 5.64 16.05 -24.91
C ASP A 306 4.54 16.17 -23.82
N LYS A 307 4.27 15.09 -23.08
CA LYS A 307 3.21 14.98 -22.06
C LYS A 307 3.75 14.88 -20.62
N VAL A 308 4.98 14.39 -20.43
CA VAL A 308 5.48 13.92 -19.12
C VAL A 308 6.47 14.90 -18.47
N GLU A 309 6.17 15.35 -17.25
CA GLU A 309 7.04 16.16 -16.39
C GLU A 309 7.46 15.32 -15.16
N VAL A 310 8.75 14.97 -15.02
CA VAL A 310 9.24 14.20 -13.86
C VAL A 310 9.88 15.16 -12.85
N LEU A 311 9.16 15.37 -11.74
CA LEU A 311 9.47 16.26 -10.63
C LEU A 311 10.28 15.50 -9.58
N GLY A 312 11.58 15.79 -9.52
CA GLY A 312 12.47 15.17 -8.54
C GLY A 312 12.28 15.75 -7.14
N GLY A 313 11.92 14.91 -6.17
CA GLY A 313 11.76 15.32 -4.77
C GLY A 313 10.78 14.47 -3.97
N SER A 314 10.66 14.79 -2.68
CA SER A 314 9.68 14.21 -1.76
C SER A 314 8.34 14.95 -1.87
N ILE A 315 7.23 14.21 -1.91
CA ILE A 315 5.87 14.78 -1.86
C ILE A 315 5.63 15.62 -0.58
N PHE A 316 6.31 15.29 0.52
CA PHE A 316 6.23 16.03 1.78
C PHE A 316 7.01 17.36 1.77
N ASP A 317 7.78 17.61 0.71
CA ASP A 317 8.55 18.84 0.49
C ASP A 317 8.04 19.60 -0.76
N PHE A 318 6.80 19.31 -1.20
CA PHE A 318 6.19 19.91 -2.38
C PHE A 318 5.61 21.30 -2.08
N GLU A 319 6.20 22.35 -2.66
CA GLU A 319 5.83 23.75 -2.38
C GLU A 319 4.94 24.42 -3.46
N ARG A 320 4.74 23.78 -4.62
CA ARG A 320 3.96 24.34 -5.74
C ARG A 320 2.46 24.16 -5.50
N VAL A 321 1.72 25.25 -5.30
CA VAL A 321 0.25 25.18 -5.33
C VAL A 321 -0.23 24.96 -6.76
N VAL A 322 -1.12 23.99 -6.92
CA VAL A 322 -1.77 23.53 -8.16
C VAL A 322 -3.28 23.83 -8.01
N PRO A 323 -3.74 25.02 -8.43
CA PRO A 323 -5.16 25.40 -8.33
C PRO A 323 -6.06 24.71 -9.36
N GLU A 324 -5.48 24.12 -10.41
CA GLU A 324 -6.21 23.44 -11.49
C GLU A 324 -6.74 22.07 -11.03
N PRO A 325 -7.89 21.60 -11.54
CA PRO A 325 -8.34 20.23 -11.30
C PRO A 325 -7.35 19.20 -11.85
N CYS A 326 -6.98 18.23 -11.02
CA CYS A 326 -6.07 17.15 -11.42
C CYS A 326 -6.46 15.82 -10.79
N PHE A 327 -6.12 14.71 -11.44
CA PHE A 327 -6.07 13.40 -10.79
C PHE A 327 -4.76 13.29 -10.00
N PHE A 328 -4.82 12.67 -8.82
CA PHE A 328 -3.66 12.41 -7.98
C PHE A 328 -3.62 10.92 -7.62
N LEU A 329 -2.60 10.23 -8.12
CA LEU A 329 -2.42 8.79 -8.07
C LEU A 329 -1.36 8.42 -7.02
N ALA A 330 -1.66 7.43 -6.19
CA ALA A 330 -0.69 6.71 -5.37
C ALA A 330 -1.02 5.21 -5.39
N MET A 331 -0.33 4.44 -6.22
CA MET A 331 -0.47 2.98 -6.30
C MET A 331 0.71 2.35 -5.57
N GLU A 332 0.46 1.61 -4.48
CA GLU A 332 1.49 0.87 -3.72
C GLU A 332 2.58 1.81 -3.16
N VAL A 333 2.14 2.74 -2.29
CA VAL A 333 2.98 3.82 -1.72
C VAL A 333 2.62 4.13 -0.26
N LEU A 334 1.37 3.87 0.15
CA LEU A 334 0.90 4.17 1.50
C LEU A 334 1.29 3.10 2.52
N ASP A 335 1.60 1.89 2.07
CA ASP A 335 2.17 0.82 2.89
C ASP A 335 3.58 1.17 3.38
N ASN A 336 4.47 1.73 2.55
CA ASN A 336 5.80 2.14 2.99
C ASN A 336 5.82 3.48 3.76
N PHE A 337 4.68 4.17 3.93
CA PHE A 337 4.62 5.40 4.72
C PHE A 337 4.83 5.13 6.22
N ALA A 338 5.94 5.63 6.77
CA ALA A 338 6.29 5.44 8.18
C ALA A 338 5.21 5.90 9.18
N HIS A 339 4.87 5.02 10.14
CA HIS A 339 3.89 5.27 11.19
C HIS A 339 4.53 5.66 12.53
N ASP A 340 3.83 6.43 13.35
CA ASP A 340 4.18 6.62 14.77
C ASP A 340 3.62 5.49 15.63
N VAL A 341 4.42 4.95 16.56
CA VAL A 341 3.95 3.97 17.54
C VAL A 341 3.42 4.69 18.78
N VAL A 342 2.18 4.40 19.16
CA VAL A 342 1.55 4.88 20.39
C VAL A 342 1.07 3.71 21.23
N ARG A 343 1.20 3.82 22.56
CA ARG A 343 0.59 2.92 23.54
C ARG A 343 -0.19 3.75 24.55
N TYR A 344 -1.20 3.15 25.18
CA TYR A 344 -2.04 3.86 26.16
C TYR A 344 -1.81 3.29 27.56
N SER A 345 -1.78 4.15 28.57
CA SER A 345 -1.70 3.74 29.98
C SER A 345 -2.93 2.94 30.40
N THR A 346 -2.76 1.76 31.00
CA THR A 346 -3.90 0.90 31.40
C THR A 346 -4.70 1.44 32.59
N LYS A 347 -4.17 2.45 33.28
CA LYS A 347 -4.76 3.13 34.44
C LYS A 347 -5.73 4.25 34.04
N ASP A 348 -5.37 5.07 33.06
CA ASP A 348 -6.07 6.31 32.70
C ASP A 348 -6.34 6.46 31.18
N HIS A 349 -5.81 5.57 30.34
CA HIS A 349 -5.82 5.60 28.86
C HIS A 349 -5.16 6.86 28.24
N GLU A 350 -4.30 7.57 28.98
CA GLU A 350 -3.49 8.63 28.38
C GLU A 350 -2.49 8.03 27.35
N PRO A 351 -2.28 8.70 26.19
CA PRO A 351 -1.38 8.22 25.14
C PRO A 351 0.08 8.50 25.46
N TYR A 352 0.93 7.52 25.17
CA TYR A 352 2.39 7.58 25.23
C TYR A 352 2.96 7.34 23.84
N GLN A 353 3.81 8.24 23.36
CA GLN A 353 4.53 8.12 22.09
C GLN A 353 5.79 7.26 22.28
N CYS A 354 6.10 6.43 21.29
CA CYS A 354 7.34 5.65 21.26
C CYS A 354 8.50 6.49 20.73
N ILE A 355 9.59 6.45 21.47
CA ILE A 355 10.89 7.01 21.12
C ILE A 355 11.87 5.86 20.99
N VAL A 356 12.37 5.61 19.78
CA VAL A 356 13.49 4.69 19.56
C VAL A 356 14.76 5.37 20.03
N SER A 357 15.38 4.81 21.07
CA SER A 357 16.74 5.17 21.49
C SER A 357 17.74 4.31 20.71
N ILE A 358 18.85 4.94 20.30
CA ILE A 358 19.96 4.28 19.61
C ILE A 358 21.23 4.55 20.43
N ASP A 359 21.82 3.49 20.96
CA ASP A 359 22.88 3.58 21.98
C ASP A 359 24.28 3.91 21.38
N SER A 360 25.34 3.66 22.15
CA SER A 360 26.73 3.74 21.69
C SER A 360 27.22 2.54 20.86
N ALA A 361 26.70 1.34 21.09
CA ALA A 361 26.99 0.13 20.31
C ALA A 361 26.25 0.09 18.95
N GLY A 362 25.10 0.76 18.87
CA GLY A 362 24.17 0.71 17.73
C GLY A 362 22.95 -0.18 17.98
N ASP A 363 22.72 -0.62 19.22
CA ASP A 363 21.50 -1.33 19.62
C ASP A 363 20.31 -0.35 19.76
N TYR A 364 19.10 -0.88 19.56
CA TYR A 364 17.85 -0.14 19.51
C TYR A 364 16.96 -0.49 20.71
N THR A 365 16.30 0.50 21.31
CA THR A 365 15.37 0.28 22.44
C THR A 365 14.15 1.19 22.34
N GLU A 366 12.95 0.64 22.53
CA GLU A 366 11.74 1.46 22.69
C GLU A 366 11.68 2.12 24.06
N LEU A 367 11.59 3.45 24.08
CA LEU A 367 11.22 4.25 25.25
C LEU A 367 9.81 4.81 25.06
N TYR A 368 9.06 5.00 26.14
CA TYR A 368 7.69 5.51 26.10
C TYR A 368 7.52 6.73 26.99
N GLU A 369 7.18 7.87 26.38
CA GLU A 369 6.94 9.15 27.06
C GLU A 369 5.53 9.69 26.72
N PRO A 370 4.91 10.55 27.54
CA PRO A 370 3.58 11.08 27.25
C PRO A 370 3.52 11.76 25.86
N ALA A 371 2.44 11.54 25.11
CA ALA A 371 2.34 12.02 23.73
C ALA A 371 2.28 13.55 23.67
N THR A 372 3.41 14.15 23.30
CA THR A 372 3.62 15.61 23.20
C THR A 372 3.72 16.09 21.75
N ASP A 373 4.09 15.21 20.82
CA ASP A 373 4.29 15.52 19.41
C ASP A 373 3.03 16.14 18.74
N PRO A 374 3.16 17.27 18.01
CA PRO A 374 2.01 17.93 17.39
C PRO A 374 1.23 17.08 16.39
N LEU A 375 1.92 16.22 15.61
CA LEU A 375 1.30 15.41 14.56
C LEU A 375 0.54 14.22 15.17
N ILE A 376 1.12 13.52 16.15
CA ILE A 376 0.43 12.48 16.92
C ILE A 376 -0.81 13.06 17.62
N ARG A 377 -0.67 14.19 18.32
CA ARG A 377 -1.79 14.82 19.03
C ARG A 377 -2.88 15.31 18.08
N ARG A 378 -2.51 15.82 16.90
CA ARG A 378 -3.47 16.18 15.83
C ARG A 378 -4.19 14.96 15.27
N TYR A 379 -3.47 13.87 14.99
CA TYR A 379 -4.05 12.61 14.51
C TYR A 379 -5.09 12.08 15.50
N LEU A 380 -4.74 11.98 16.80
CA LEU A 380 -5.67 11.56 17.85
C LEU A 380 -6.86 12.53 18.02
N THR A 381 -6.66 13.84 17.80
CA THR A 381 -7.73 14.86 17.82
C THR A 381 -8.66 14.79 16.62
N LEU A 382 -8.20 14.33 15.45
CA LEU A 382 -9.05 14.05 14.29
C LEU A 382 -9.80 12.73 14.51
N ARG A 383 -9.10 11.67 14.91
CA ARG A 383 -9.69 10.35 15.20
C ARG A 383 -10.80 10.44 16.25
N SER A 384 -10.65 11.25 17.29
CA SER A 384 -11.68 11.40 18.34
C SER A 384 -13.00 12.02 17.86
N ARG A 385 -13.02 12.68 16.69
CA ARG A 385 -14.23 13.25 16.06
C ARG A 385 -15.00 12.24 15.21
N LEU A 386 -14.40 11.09 14.90
CA LEU A 386 -14.98 10.07 14.04
C LEU A 386 -16.18 9.33 14.69
N PRO A 387 -16.97 8.58 13.90
CA PRO A 387 -18.00 7.69 14.40
C PRO A 387 -17.47 6.69 15.45
N SER A 388 -18.33 6.30 16.39
CA SER A 388 -17.95 5.58 17.62
C SER A 388 -17.20 4.25 17.43
N HIS A 389 -17.16 3.68 16.22
CA HIS A 389 -16.42 2.45 15.93
C HIS A 389 -14.93 2.70 15.61
N GLN A 390 -14.58 3.81 14.95
CA GLN A 390 -13.19 4.25 14.65
C GLN A 390 -12.60 5.22 15.70
N ARG A 391 -13.48 5.90 16.47
CA ARG A 391 -13.14 7.00 17.39
C ARG A 391 -11.96 6.75 18.34
N ALA A 392 -11.84 5.51 18.80
CA ALA A 392 -10.83 5.08 19.75
C ALA A 392 -9.97 3.97 19.13
N SER A 393 -8.73 3.87 19.58
CA SER A 393 -7.84 2.77 19.23
C SER A 393 -8.45 1.40 19.57
N PRO A 394 -8.42 0.40 18.68
CA PRO A 394 -8.76 -0.99 19.02
C PRO A 394 -7.87 -1.59 20.12
N SER A 395 -6.68 -1.04 20.37
CA SER A 395 -5.84 -1.40 21.53
C SER A 395 -6.43 -0.95 22.88
N LEU A 396 -7.46 -0.08 22.88
CA LEU A 396 -8.24 0.28 24.06
C LEU A 396 -9.46 -0.65 24.23
N ASN A 397 -9.50 -1.40 25.32
CA ASN A 397 -10.68 -2.20 25.66
C ASN A 397 -11.91 -1.28 25.89
N ARG A 398 -13.00 -1.54 25.15
CA ARG A 398 -14.22 -0.71 25.17
C ARG A 398 -14.92 -0.70 26.53
N LEU A 399 -14.97 -1.83 27.24
CA LEU A 399 -15.57 -1.92 28.58
C LEU A 399 -14.74 -1.15 29.62
N MET A 400 -13.41 -1.25 29.52
CA MET A 400 -12.47 -0.50 30.36
C MET A 400 -12.60 1.01 30.10
N SER A 401 -12.72 1.41 28.83
CA SER A 401 -12.89 2.82 28.44
C SER A 401 -14.19 3.45 28.96
N ALA A 402 -15.21 2.64 29.27
CA ALA A 402 -16.48 3.10 29.83
C ALA A 402 -16.46 3.35 31.35
N SER A 403 -15.45 2.90 32.09
CA SER A 403 -15.41 3.02 33.55
C SER A 403 -14.00 3.32 34.10
N PRO A 404 -13.71 4.58 34.49
CA PRO A 404 -12.45 4.94 35.14
C PRO A 404 -12.15 4.15 36.43
N VAL A 405 -13.19 3.74 37.16
CA VAL A 405 -13.05 2.91 38.37
C VAL A 405 -12.57 1.50 38.01
N LEU A 406 -13.11 0.91 36.95
CA LEU A 406 -12.70 -0.43 36.49
C LEU A 406 -11.25 -0.43 36.00
N ARG A 407 -10.82 0.61 35.28
CA ARG A 407 -9.40 0.81 34.90
C ARG A 407 -8.48 0.88 36.10
N LYS A 408 -8.83 1.70 37.08
CA LYS A 408 -8.03 1.85 38.31
C LYS A 408 -7.93 0.51 39.07
N LEU A 409 -9.02 -0.24 39.20
CA LEU A 409 -9.01 -1.55 39.84
C LEU A 409 -8.17 -2.59 39.07
N TYR A 410 -8.29 -2.62 37.74
CA TYR A 410 -7.48 -3.50 36.88
C TYR A 410 -5.98 -3.18 36.97
N SER A 411 -5.61 -1.90 37.00
CA SER A 411 -4.21 -1.45 37.17
C SER A 411 -3.58 -1.76 38.54
N ILE A 412 -4.34 -2.32 39.48
CA ILE A 412 -3.85 -2.78 40.80
C ILE A 412 -3.62 -4.30 40.81
N LEU A 413 -4.11 -5.04 39.82
CA LEU A 413 -3.91 -6.49 39.74
C LEU A 413 -2.44 -6.83 39.40
N PRO A 414 -1.84 -7.84 40.04
CA PRO A 414 -0.47 -8.23 39.76
C PRO A 414 -0.31 -8.73 38.32
N PHE A 415 0.85 -8.45 37.73
CA PHE A 415 1.23 -8.82 36.35
C PHE A 415 0.41 -8.18 35.22
N VAL A 416 -0.48 -7.22 35.51
CA VAL A 416 -1.11 -6.37 34.48
C VAL A 416 -0.06 -5.42 33.88
N PRO A 417 0.05 -5.29 32.55
CA PRO A 417 1.00 -4.37 31.93
C PRO A 417 0.57 -2.91 32.12
N ASN A 418 1.55 -2.03 32.33
CA ASN A 418 1.32 -0.59 32.48
C ASN A 418 0.79 0.09 31.20
N LEU A 419 1.07 -0.50 30.04
CA LEU A 419 0.73 0.02 28.71
C LEU A 419 0.01 -1.05 27.87
N THR A 420 -0.94 -0.64 27.02
CA THR A 420 -1.62 -1.50 26.04
C THR A 420 -0.64 -2.16 25.04
N LYS A 421 -1.15 -3.00 24.12
CA LYS A 421 -0.42 -3.29 22.88
C LYS A 421 -0.14 -2.00 22.07
N PRO A 422 0.91 -1.98 21.22
CA PRO A 422 1.13 -0.92 20.24
C PRO A 422 -0.09 -0.65 19.35
N ASP A 423 -0.30 0.62 19.01
CA ASP A 423 -1.16 1.11 17.93
C ASP A 423 -0.29 1.96 17.01
N PHE A 424 -0.09 1.49 15.78
CA PHE A 424 0.72 2.18 14.78
C PHE A 424 -0.18 3.18 14.05
N LEU A 425 0.15 4.47 14.15
CA LEU A 425 -0.67 5.56 13.64
C LEU A 425 -0.12 6.03 12.28
N PRO A 426 -0.92 6.02 11.19
CA PRO A 426 -0.51 6.48 9.85
C PRO A 426 -0.34 8.01 9.76
N THR A 427 0.62 8.55 10.51
CA THR A 427 0.86 10.00 10.61
C THR A 427 1.49 10.58 9.34
N LYS A 428 2.29 9.82 8.59
CA LYS A 428 2.71 10.18 7.21
C LYS A 428 1.55 10.24 6.23
N GLN A 429 0.55 9.35 6.32
CA GLN A 429 -0.66 9.47 5.49
C GLN A 429 -1.44 10.75 5.83
N LEU A 430 -1.54 11.12 7.12
CA LEU A 430 -2.10 12.42 7.52
C LEU A 430 -1.29 13.63 6.99
N MET A 431 0.04 13.53 6.90
CA MET A 431 0.86 14.56 6.24
C MET A 431 0.55 14.66 4.73
N LEU A 432 0.31 13.53 4.04
CA LEU A 432 -0.12 13.56 2.63
C LEU A 432 -1.49 14.24 2.48
N LEU A 433 -2.44 13.98 3.39
CA LEU A 433 -3.72 14.71 3.41
C LEU A 433 -3.54 16.24 3.56
N ASP A 434 -2.52 16.69 4.28
CA ASP A 434 -2.20 18.12 4.38
C ASP A 434 -1.56 18.68 3.10
N VAL A 435 -0.67 17.93 2.45
CA VAL A 435 -0.11 18.31 1.14
C VAL A 435 -1.24 18.40 0.11
N LEU A 436 -2.11 17.39 0.02
CA LEU A 436 -3.28 17.38 -0.86
C LEU A 436 -4.22 18.56 -0.59
N ARG A 437 -4.52 18.87 0.67
CA ARG A 437 -5.37 20.01 1.06
C ARG A 437 -4.79 21.36 0.61
N ASN A 438 -3.48 21.55 0.83
CA ASN A 438 -2.86 22.88 0.74
C ASN A 438 -2.23 23.15 -0.64
N MET A 439 -1.68 22.12 -1.29
CA MET A 439 -0.98 22.22 -2.57
C MET A 439 -1.84 21.76 -3.75
N PHE A 440 -2.81 20.86 -3.56
CA PHE A 440 -3.66 20.36 -4.64
C PHE A 440 -5.17 20.56 -4.35
N PRO A 441 -5.65 21.78 -4.03
CA PRO A 441 -7.01 22.01 -3.51
C PRO A 441 -8.18 21.58 -4.43
N ALA A 442 -7.92 21.22 -5.69
CA ALA A 442 -8.90 20.73 -6.66
C ALA A 442 -8.68 19.27 -7.10
N HIS A 443 -7.89 18.48 -6.35
CA HIS A 443 -7.57 17.09 -6.72
C HIS A 443 -8.78 16.13 -6.71
N ARG A 444 -8.68 15.11 -7.58
CA ARG A 444 -9.45 13.87 -7.55
C ARG A 444 -8.49 12.76 -7.15
N LEU A 445 -8.78 12.09 -6.05
CA LEU A 445 -7.86 11.12 -5.46
C LEU A 445 -8.09 9.73 -6.06
N LEU A 446 -7.03 9.05 -6.47
CA LEU A 446 -7.05 7.63 -6.83
C LEU A 446 -5.89 6.93 -6.09
N ILE A 447 -6.20 6.03 -5.17
CA ILE A 447 -5.18 5.28 -4.40
C ILE A 447 -5.50 3.80 -4.49
N SER A 448 -4.47 2.95 -4.63
CA SER A 448 -4.56 1.50 -4.51
C SER A 448 -3.46 1.00 -3.59
N ASP A 449 -3.79 0.16 -2.62
CA ASP A 449 -2.83 -0.34 -1.63
C ASP A 449 -3.37 -1.58 -0.86
N PHE A 450 -2.51 -2.23 -0.08
CA PHE A 450 -2.89 -3.39 0.73
C PHE A 450 -3.75 -2.99 1.94
N SER A 451 -4.96 -3.54 2.04
CA SER A 451 -5.87 -3.31 3.18
C SER A 451 -5.63 -4.27 4.36
N SER A 452 -4.91 -5.36 4.13
CA SER A 452 -4.44 -6.26 5.20
C SER A 452 -3.19 -7.03 4.74
N LEU A 453 -2.30 -7.32 5.70
CA LEU A 453 -1.05 -8.05 5.46
C LEU A 453 -0.99 -9.31 6.34
N PRO A 454 -0.54 -10.47 5.81
CA PRO A 454 -0.18 -11.62 6.65
C PRO A 454 1.06 -11.28 7.50
N ASP A 455 1.28 -12.06 8.56
CA ASP A 455 2.52 -12.06 9.35
C ASP A 455 3.08 -10.74 9.92
N ALA A 456 2.24 -9.69 10.05
CA ALA A 456 2.58 -8.44 10.74
C ALA A 456 3.12 -8.64 12.17
N ILE A 457 3.92 -7.68 12.66
CA ILE A 457 4.49 -7.68 14.02
C ILE A 457 3.42 -7.36 15.10
N PRO A 458 3.68 -7.58 16.41
CA PRO A 458 2.64 -7.45 17.44
C PRO A 458 2.12 -6.01 17.69
N GLY A 459 1.00 -5.63 17.06
CA GLY A 459 0.28 -4.38 17.33
C GLY A 459 -1.06 -4.26 16.61
N HIS A 460 -1.71 -3.11 16.72
CA HIS A 460 -2.80 -2.68 15.83
C HIS A 460 -2.22 -1.85 14.68
N ASN A 461 -2.70 -2.07 13.45
CA ASN A 461 -2.17 -1.49 12.20
C ASN A 461 -0.65 -1.66 12.01
N ALA A 462 -0.11 -2.76 12.55
CA ALA A 462 1.33 -3.00 12.62
C ALA A 462 1.92 -3.42 11.26
N PRO A 463 3.21 -3.13 11.00
CA PRO A 463 3.84 -3.47 9.74
C PRO A 463 4.21 -4.95 9.65
N VAL A 464 4.38 -5.42 8.42
CA VAL A 464 5.29 -6.54 8.13
C VAL A 464 6.70 -5.97 8.03
N VAL A 465 7.67 -6.73 8.53
CA VAL A 465 9.09 -6.38 8.49
C VAL A 465 9.84 -7.59 7.95
N GLN A 466 10.54 -7.45 6.83
CA GLN A 466 11.12 -8.58 6.10
C GLN A 466 12.46 -8.27 5.43
N THR A 467 13.22 -9.31 5.09
CA THR A 467 14.41 -9.24 4.24
C THR A 467 14.53 -10.51 3.41
N ARG A 468 15.13 -10.46 2.22
CA ARG A 468 15.58 -11.68 1.52
C ARG A 468 16.91 -12.16 2.10
N TYR A 469 17.01 -13.43 2.47
CA TYR A 469 18.25 -14.08 2.93
C TYR A 469 18.42 -15.42 2.21
N GLU A 470 19.57 -15.62 1.54
CA GLU A 470 19.88 -16.83 0.74
C GLU A 470 18.79 -17.24 -0.29
N GLY A 471 17.97 -16.26 -0.73
CA GLY A 471 16.88 -16.42 -1.71
C GLY A 471 15.48 -16.38 -1.09
N GLU A 472 15.35 -16.76 0.18
CA GLU A 472 14.07 -16.85 0.91
C GLU A 472 13.67 -15.52 1.55
N THR A 473 12.36 -15.27 1.66
CA THR A 473 11.81 -14.10 2.38
C THR A 473 11.70 -14.40 3.88
N VAL A 474 12.38 -13.61 4.71
CA VAL A 474 12.49 -13.84 6.15
C VAL A 474 11.76 -12.75 6.94
N ALA A 475 10.65 -13.12 7.59
CA ALA A 475 9.87 -12.24 8.44
C ALA A 475 10.51 -12.02 9.83
N CYS A 476 10.47 -10.78 10.31
CA CYS A 476 11.06 -10.35 11.58
C CYS A 476 10.01 -10.22 12.70
N THR A 477 10.46 -10.18 13.95
CA THR A 477 9.58 -10.01 15.14
C THR A 477 9.35 -8.55 15.54
N THR A 478 10.14 -7.61 15.00
CA THR A 478 10.18 -6.19 15.39
C THR A 478 10.52 -5.30 14.19
N TYR A 479 10.18 -4.02 14.26
CA TYR A 479 10.65 -2.98 13.34
C TYR A 479 11.98 -2.36 13.77
N LEU A 480 12.51 -2.71 14.95
CA LEU A 480 13.82 -2.28 15.45
C LEU A 480 14.95 -3.05 14.75
N VAL A 481 15.15 -2.74 13.48
CA VAL A 481 16.04 -3.44 12.55
C VAL A 481 17.14 -2.52 12.03
N GLN A 482 18.20 -3.08 11.45
CA GLN A 482 19.29 -2.28 10.90
C GLN A 482 18.85 -1.56 9.62
N PRO A 483 19.02 -0.22 9.51
CA PRO A 483 18.75 0.53 8.28
C PRO A 483 19.42 -0.08 7.04
N GLY A 484 18.71 -0.10 5.92
CA GLY A 484 19.29 -0.50 4.62
C GLY A 484 19.27 -1.99 4.29
N PHE A 485 18.66 -2.82 5.13
CA PHE A 485 18.55 -4.28 4.91
C PHE A 485 17.13 -4.81 4.94
N PHE A 486 16.23 -4.13 5.67
CA PHE A 486 14.87 -4.61 5.90
C PHE A 486 13.85 -3.69 5.25
N ASP A 487 12.88 -4.32 4.61
CA ASP A 487 11.63 -3.75 4.18
C ASP A 487 10.69 -3.61 5.39
N ILE A 488 9.89 -2.54 5.39
CA ILE A 488 8.88 -2.20 6.40
C ILE A 488 7.67 -1.63 5.66
N PHE A 489 6.56 -2.34 5.71
CA PHE A 489 5.33 -1.99 4.99
C PHE A 489 4.08 -2.30 5.81
N PHE A 490 3.06 -1.46 5.67
CA PHE A 490 1.91 -1.35 6.57
C PHE A 490 0.59 -1.65 5.86
N PRO A 491 -0.40 -2.27 6.52
CA PRO A 491 -1.75 -2.29 5.98
C PRO A 491 -2.36 -0.87 6.07
N THR A 492 -3.11 -0.48 5.04
CA THR A 492 -3.88 0.78 5.02
C THR A 492 -5.32 0.53 5.48
N ASP A 493 -5.77 1.22 6.54
CA ASP A 493 -7.19 1.27 6.91
C ASP A 493 -7.91 2.27 5.99
N PHE A 494 -8.39 1.76 4.85
CA PHE A 494 -9.08 2.54 3.81
C PHE A 494 -10.29 3.33 4.32
N HIS A 495 -11.02 2.81 5.30
CA HIS A 495 -12.20 3.49 5.84
C HIS A 495 -11.80 4.62 6.79
N LEU A 496 -10.79 4.39 7.64
CA LEU A 496 -10.20 5.43 8.49
C LEU A 496 -9.53 6.53 7.64
N LEU A 497 -8.84 6.17 6.56
CA LEU A 497 -8.24 7.12 5.62
C LEU A 497 -9.31 7.98 4.92
N ARG A 498 -10.39 7.37 4.40
CA ARG A 498 -11.55 8.08 3.82
C ARG A 498 -12.20 9.04 4.81
N ASP A 499 -12.40 8.62 6.05
CA ASP A 499 -13.11 9.43 7.05
C ASP A 499 -12.19 10.54 7.63
N LEU A 500 -10.88 10.29 7.77
CA LEU A 500 -9.87 11.32 8.07
C LEU A 500 -9.72 12.32 6.93
N TYR A 501 -9.67 11.87 5.66
CA TYR A 501 -9.69 12.74 4.48
C TYR A 501 -10.90 13.67 4.54
N SER A 502 -12.09 13.13 4.82
CA SER A 502 -13.33 13.91 4.90
C SER A 502 -13.26 15.01 5.98
N LEU A 503 -12.63 14.74 7.13
CA LEU A 503 -12.35 15.75 8.16
C LEU A 503 -11.25 16.75 7.76
N VAL A 504 -10.20 16.32 7.04
CA VAL A 504 -9.09 17.18 6.63
C VAL A 504 -9.49 18.09 5.47
N MET A 505 -10.31 17.64 4.52
CA MET A 505 -10.77 18.47 3.39
C MET A 505 -11.98 19.34 3.73
N SER A 506 -12.69 19.06 4.84
CA SER A 506 -13.83 19.86 5.29
C SER A 506 -13.48 21.35 5.48
N PRO A 507 -14.32 22.29 4.98
CA PRO A 507 -14.16 23.73 5.22
C PRO A 507 -14.33 24.21 6.68
N ALA A 508 -14.62 23.30 7.62
CA ALA A 508 -15.09 23.61 8.96
C ALA A 508 -14.00 24.11 9.92
N HIS A 509 -13.91 25.43 10.07
CA HIS A 509 -13.51 26.15 11.28
C HIS A 509 -12.25 25.66 12.03
N PHE A 510 -11.08 26.11 11.57
CA PHE A 510 -10.04 26.48 12.52
C PHE A 510 -10.46 27.78 13.23
N SER A 511 -11.03 27.64 14.42
CA SER A 511 -11.12 28.76 15.37
C SER A 511 -9.71 29.02 15.92
N SER A 512 -8.98 29.96 15.30
CA SER A 512 -7.72 30.47 15.84
C SER A 512 -7.93 31.00 17.26
N PRO A 513 -7.01 30.75 18.22
CA PRO A 513 -7.11 31.34 19.55
C PRO A 513 -7.08 32.87 19.45
N SER A 514 -8.15 33.51 19.94
CA SER A 514 -8.26 34.93 20.30
C SER A 514 -7.22 35.88 19.69
N ARG A 515 -7.53 36.47 18.52
CA ARG A 515 -7.17 37.88 18.33
C ARG A 515 -8.19 38.72 19.11
N SER A 516 -7.69 39.64 19.92
CA SER A 516 -8.50 40.55 20.72
C SER A 516 -9.40 41.42 19.83
N SER A 517 -10.61 41.69 20.32
CA SER A 517 -11.58 42.56 19.65
C SER A 517 -11.10 44.01 19.63
N GLU A 518 -10.97 44.57 18.44
CA GLU A 518 -11.02 46.02 18.24
C GLU A 518 -11.83 46.32 16.98
N SER A 519 -12.80 47.22 17.08
CA SER A 519 -13.83 47.41 16.07
C SER A 519 -13.70 48.77 15.39
N THR A 520 -13.30 48.79 14.12
CA THR A 520 -13.33 49.98 13.27
C THR A 520 -14.19 49.74 12.04
N LEU A 521 -15.33 50.42 11.99
CA LEU A 521 -16.18 50.49 10.80
C LEU A 521 -15.52 51.40 9.76
N ALA A 522 -15.10 50.84 8.63
CA ALA A 522 -14.70 51.59 7.45
C ALA A 522 -15.36 50.98 6.20
N SER A 523 -16.01 51.82 5.41
CA SER A 523 -16.64 51.43 4.14
C SER A 523 -15.71 51.71 2.97
N GLY A 524 -15.71 50.88 1.94
CA GLY A 524 -15.25 51.29 0.61
C GLY A 524 -14.47 50.26 -0.21
N SER A 525 -15.08 49.90 -1.35
CA SER A 525 -14.43 49.68 -2.65
C SER A 525 -13.65 48.37 -2.94
N TYR A 526 -14.29 47.52 -3.75
CA TYR A 526 -13.81 46.83 -4.97
C TYR A 526 -12.46 46.08 -5.06
N PHE A 527 -12.45 45.07 -5.95
CA PHE A 527 -11.35 44.16 -6.31
C PHE A 527 -10.92 43.14 -5.25
N SER A 528 -11.65 42.02 -5.21
CA SER A 528 -11.09 40.70 -4.87
C SER A 528 -10.89 39.89 -6.17
N PRO A 529 -9.82 39.09 -6.31
CA PRO A 529 -9.66 38.22 -7.47
C PRO A 529 -10.77 37.16 -7.52
N ARG A 530 -11.20 36.79 -8.73
CA ARG A 530 -12.25 35.79 -8.93
C ARG A 530 -11.78 34.42 -8.41
N ARG A 531 -12.43 33.90 -7.37
CA ARG A 531 -12.37 32.46 -7.07
C ARG A 531 -13.01 31.69 -8.25
N PRO A 532 -12.45 30.56 -8.68
CA PRO A 532 -13.15 29.63 -9.55
C PRO A 532 -14.49 29.22 -8.92
N LEU A 533 -15.57 29.31 -9.68
CA LEU A 533 -16.89 28.84 -9.26
C LEU A 533 -16.98 27.35 -9.55
N THR A 534 -16.83 26.51 -8.53
CA THR A 534 -17.11 25.07 -8.60
C THR A 534 -18.59 24.88 -8.89
N LEU A 535 -18.94 24.68 -10.16
CA LEU A 535 -20.31 24.43 -10.60
C LEU A 535 -20.70 22.97 -10.34
N ASN A 536 -21.95 22.78 -9.92
CA ASN A 536 -22.42 21.53 -9.33
C ASN A 536 -23.18 20.64 -10.30
N ALA A 537 -23.05 19.33 -10.07
CA ALA A 537 -24.23 18.47 -9.99
C ALA A 537 -24.48 18.10 -8.51
N SER A 538 -25.67 18.42 -7.99
CA SER A 538 -26.26 17.88 -6.75
C SER A 538 -25.47 17.93 -5.42
N GLY A 539 -24.77 19.02 -5.07
CA GLY A 539 -24.27 19.24 -3.69
C GLY A 539 -23.87 20.69 -3.40
N GLY A 540 -24.39 21.33 -2.33
CA GLY A 540 -24.22 22.77 -2.09
C GLY A 540 -22.75 23.24 -1.94
N PRO A 541 -22.46 24.56 -2.08
CA PRO A 541 -21.08 25.08 -2.06
C PRO A 541 -20.32 24.69 -0.79
N GLY A 542 -19.21 23.96 -0.94
CA GLY A 542 -18.43 23.41 0.17
C GLY A 542 -18.69 21.93 0.50
N THR A 543 -19.51 21.22 -0.28
CA THR A 543 -19.64 19.76 -0.18
C THR A 543 -18.39 19.10 -0.76
N VAL A 544 -17.59 18.45 0.08
CA VAL A 544 -16.49 17.57 -0.38
C VAL A 544 -17.09 16.40 -1.15
N ARG A 545 -16.60 16.13 -2.36
CA ARG A 545 -17.04 14.96 -3.15
C ARG A 545 -16.66 13.70 -2.36
N GLY A 546 -17.65 12.91 -1.98
CA GLY A 546 -17.46 11.78 -1.08
C GLY A 546 -16.63 10.69 -1.73
N LEU A 547 -15.42 10.45 -1.21
CA LEU A 547 -14.58 9.34 -1.62
C LEU A 547 -15.27 8.00 -1.33
N SER A 548 -15.22 7.10 -2.30
CA SER A 548 -15.59 5.71 -2.16
C SER A 548 -14.40 4.86 -1.69
N VAL A 549 -14.69 3.67 -1.18
CA VAL A 549 -13.72 2.59 -0.96
C VAL A 549 -14.26 1.39 -1.70
N VAL A 550 -13.46 0.83 -2.60
CA VAL A 550 -13.87 -0.22 -3.55
C VAL A 550 -12.87 -1.37 -3.44
N ASP A 551 -13.35 -2.61 -3.52
CA ASP A 551 -12.46 -3.78 -3.49
C ASP A 551 -11.70 -3.92 -4.82
N HIS A 552 -10.45 -4.42 -4.77
CA HIS A 552 -9.60 -4.55 -5.97
C HIS A 552 -10.29 -5.28 -7.12
N GLY A 553 -10.99 -6.38 -6.81
CA GLY A 553 -11.81 -7.11 -7.78
C GLY A 553 -12.95 -6.27 -8.37
N GLU A 554 -13.77 -5.61 -7.55
CA GLU A 554 -14.90 -4.80 -8.04
C GLU A 554 -14.44 -3.64 -8.94
N PHE A 555 -13.28 -3.03 -8.64
CA PHE A 555 -12.70 -2.00 -9.49
C PHE A 555 -12.30 -2.57 -10.87
N LEU A 556 -11.66 -3.74 -10.90
CA LEU A 556 -11.21 -4.37 -12.14
C LEU A 556 -12.34 -5.03 -12.95
N GLU A 557 -13.37 -5.58 -12.30
CA GLU A 557 -14.60 -6.03 -12.99
C GLU A 557 -15.33 -4.87 -13.68
N ARG A 558 -15.24 -3.65 -13.12
CA ARG A 558 -15.89 -2.45 -13.67
C ARG A 558 -15.07 -1.75 -14.76
N TRP A 559 -13.73 -1.73 -14.62
CA TRP A 559 -12.85 -0.90 -15.45
C TRP A 559 -11.80 -1.68 -16.25
N GLY A 560 -11.52 -2.93 -15.91
CA GLY A 560 -10.56 -3.78 -16.61
C GLY A 560 -11.12 -4.41 -17.88
N GLU A 561 -10.21 -4.88 -18.73
CA GLU A 561 -10.49 -5.72 -19.90
C GLU A 561 -10.14 -7.15 -19.47
N THR A 562 -10.96 -7.70 -18.57
CA THR A 562 -10.67 -8.91 -17.81
C THR A 562 -10.53 -10.14 -18.72
N GLU A 563 -11.21 -10.13 -19.86
CA GLU A 563 -11.06 -11.11 -20.94
C GLU A 563 -9.62 -11.25 -21.47
N MET A 564 -8.76 -10.22 -21.30
CA MET A 564 -7.36 -10.23 -21.72
C MET A 564 -6.39 -10.78 -20.65
N THR A 565 -6.85 -10.96 -19.41
CA THR A 565 -6.08 -11.57 -18.30
C THR A 565 -6.66 -12.90 -17.82
N THR A 566 -7.83 -13.31 -18.34
CA THR A 566 -8.45 -14.60 -18.02
C THR A 566 -7.65 -15.75 -18.64
N VAL A 567 -7.31 -16.75 -17.84
CA VAL A 567 -6.53 -17.93 -18.27
C VAL A 567 -7.45 -19.11 -18.65
N GLY A 568 -6.88 -20.16 -19.24
CA GLY A 568 -7.61 -21.23 -19.94
C GLY A 568 -8.59 -22.09 -19.12
N ASP A 569 -8.62 -21.99 -17.78
CA ASP A 569 -9.61 -22.63 -16.91
C ASP A 569 -10.77 -21.69 -16.50
N GLY A 570 -10.68 -20.40 -16.87
CA GLY A 570 -11.65 -19.36 -16.54
C GLY A 570 -11.34 -18.55 -15.28
N SER A 571 -10.24 -18.83 -14.56
CA SER A 571 -9.73 -17.95 -13.49
C SER A 571 -9.07 -16.68 -14.05
N ASN A 572 -8.89 -15.66 -13.22
CA ASN A 572 -8.33 -14.37 -13.65
C ASN A 572 -7.33 -13.83 -12.62
N PRO A 573 -6.02 -14.09 -12.76
CA PRO A 573 -5.03 -13.69 -11.77
C PRO A 573 -4.97 -12.17 -11.52
N MET A 574 -5.36 -11.32 -12.48
CA MET A 574 -5.41 -9.86 -12.25
C MET A 574 -6.47 -9.48 -11.21
N ILE A 575 -7.58 -10.22 -11.14
CA ILE A 575 -8.62 -10.08 -10.12
C ILE A 575 -8.23 -10.85 -8.86
N ASP A 576 -7.84 -12.11 -9.03
CA ASP A 576 -7.75 -13.12 -7.97
C ASP A 576 -6.50 -12.98 -7.08
N SER A 577 -5.35 -12.53 -7.61
CA SER A 577 -4.08 -12.54 -6.86
C SER A 577 -3.95 -11.44 -5.80
N TYR A 578 -4.86 -10.46 -5.75
CA TYR A 578 -4.76 -9.27 -4.88
C TYR A 578 -6.08 -8.99 -4.12
N GLU A 579 -6.80 -10.03 -3.68
CA GLU A 579 -8.03 -9.92 -2.84
C GLU A 579 -7.86 -9.01 -1.60
N ASN A 580 -6.63 -8.89 -1.06
CA ASN A 580 -6.32 -8.06 0.10
C ASN A 580 -6.09 -6.57 -0.23
N ALA A 581 -6.02 -6.19 -1.51
CA ALA A 581 -5.90 -4.79 -1.94
C ALA A 581 -7.26 -4.09 -2.08
N LYS A 582 -7.27 -2.75 -1.99
CA LYS A 582 -8.46 -1.91 -2.18
C LYS A 582 -8.11 -0.60 -2.87
N PHE A 583 -9.12 0.03 -3.45
CA PHE A 583 -9.05 1.37 -4.05
C PHE A 583 -9.77 2.42 -3.20
N ILE A 584 -9.28 3.66 -3.28
CA ILE A 584 -10.03 4.89 -2.98
C ILE A 584 -10.22 5.66 -4.29
N CYS A 585 -11.46 6.07 -4.59
CA CYS A 585 -11.84 6.85 -5.78
C CYS A 585 -13.10 7.71 -5.59
#